data_AF-A0AAE5P0G2-F1
#
_entry.id   AF-A0AAE5P0G2-F1
#
_cell.length_a   1.000
_cell.length_b   1.000
_cell.length_c   1.000
_cell.angle_alpha   90.00
_cell.angle_beta   90.00
_cell.angle_gamma   90.00
#
_symmetry.space_group_name_H-M   'P 1'
#
loop_
_entity.id
_entity.type
_entity.pdbx_description
1 polymer ?
#
loop_
_entity_poly.entity_id
_entity_poly.type
_entity_poly.pdbx_seq_one_letter_code
_entity_poly.pdbx_strand_id
1 'polypeptide(L)'
;MPKLEKILLEITQLDPSKECLKFLANRIKSSDYRGLHLSQHNRYDQNKIKTIIQAIFNEVGEDFLQIRTTDVSKRPSNIIGEEVYAKVVDNISEMPQDNLGKKNQVTQDSLRKNLFVDMHRMGLIERYNKNKEPTNPYIQSNIKYISLTPLAIEFLNAQDLLRKNFCYTQALENLLQGFGAECREVMIELENHYLDIEEMMFFVTFLNIENFTRSEIIEYVREYRSLSRIQKEKLKELVQNYCNPNHFNGNKLEKRDYHNWKNQAQQIFSLLEQSVFFETNKERLILKTLNEENKQNDKKLKRSIKEKALYFEKHGVKKEKGFELHHIVPLCLARSIEEFDLLDKWENLIYIDAFNHAKISQTQNKHICLYFKNCDVILSKGLKEEQESLYFTYIENVLYKPNLQNIMLKYNKDLLYSKNG
;
A
#
# COMPACT_ATOMS: atom_id res chain seq x y z
N MET A 1 -14.41 22.50 25.45
CA MET A 1 -14.85 21.09 25.28
C MET A 1 -16.34 20.94 24.90
N PRO A 2 -17.32 21.62 25.54
CA PRO A 2 -18.75 21.41 25.23
C PRO A 2 -19.14 21.64 23.76
N LYS A 3 -18.48 22.60 23.09
CA LYS A 3 -18.71 22.92 21.69
C LYS A 3 -18.28 21.80 20.72
N LEU A 4 -17.22 21.06 21.05
CA LEU A 4 -16.71 19.98 20.20
C LEU A 4 -17.55 18.70 20.36
N GLU A 5 -17.96 18.39 21.59
CA GLU A 5 -18.89 17.29 21.86
C GLU A 5 -20.23 17.49 21.15
N LYS A 6 -20.73 18.73 21.11
CA LYS A 6 -21.93 19.07 20.34
C LYS A 6 -21.76 18.76 18.85
N ILE A 7 -20.62 19.10 18.25
CA ILE A 7 -20.35 18.78 16.83
C ILE A 7 -20.36 17.28 16.58
N LEU A 8 -19.78 16.48 17.49
CA LEU A 8 -19.80 15.01 17.38
C LEU A 8 -21.22 14.46 17.42
N LEU A 9 -22.05 14.99 18.33
CA LEU A 9 -23.46 14.60 18.41
C LEU A 9 -24.21 14.99 17.12
N GLU A 10 -24.01 16.21 16.63
CA GLU A 10 -24.60 16.69 15.37
C GLU A 10 -24.22 15.78 14.18
N ILE A 11 -22.97 15.30 14.10
CA ILE A 11 -22.55 14.33 13.07
C ILE A 11 -23.41 13.06 13.14
N THR A 12 -23.56 12.47 14.33
CA THR A 12 -24.36 11.23 14.50
C THR A 12 -25.86 11.44 14.28
N GLN A 13 -26.35 12.67 14.41
CA GLN A 13 -27.75 13.02 14.23
C GLN A 13 -28.14 13.37 12.79
N LEU A 14 -27.18 13.52 11.87
CA LEU A 14 -27.48 13.76 10.45
C LEU A 14 -28.33 12.63 9.84
N ASP A 15 -28.07 11.40 10.27
CA ASP A 15 -28.91 10.23 10.02
C ASP A 15 -28.58 9.14 11.07
N PRO A 16 -29.36 9.04 12.17
CA PRO A 16 -29.06 8.10 13.26
C PRO A 16 -29.07 6.62 12.87
N SER A 17 -29.63 6.29 11.69
CA SER A 17 -29.68 4.92 11.17
C SER A 17 -28.36 4.46 10.52
N LYS A 18 -27.42 5.38 10.26
CA LYS A 18 -26.16 5.11 9.56
C LYS A 18 -25.02 4.93 10.55
N GLU A 19 -24.45 3.73 10.62
CA GLU A 19 -23.33 3.42 11.50
C GLU A 19 -22.04 4.16 11.08
N CYS A 20 -21.89 4.49 9.79
CA CYS A 20 -20.74 5.22 9.25
C CYS A 20 -20.55 6.59 9.91
N LEU A 21 -21.64 7.24 10.33
CA LEU A 21 -21.60 8.54 11.01
C LEU A 21 -21.12 8.41 12.45
N LYS A 22 -21.56 7.36 13.15
CA LYS A 22 -21.08 7.03 14.50
C LYS A 22 -19.61 6.65 14.46
N PHE A 23 -19.23 5.82 13.49
CA PHE A 23 -17.84 5.50 13.22
C PHE A 23 -17.01 6.76 12.98
N LEU A 24 -17.43 7.66 12.08
CA LEU A 24 -16.66 8.87 11.76
C LEU A 24 -16.52 9.81 12.97
N ALA A 25 -17.59 10.00 13.74
CA ALA A 25 -17.56 10.79 14.98
C ALA A 25 -16.58 10.19 16.02
N ASN A 26 -16.50 8.85 16.09
CA ASN A 26 -15.53 8.17 16.93
C ASN A 26 -14.10 8.28 16.38
N ARG A 27 -13.93 8.10 15.07
CA ARG A 27 -12.65 8.13 14.38
C ARG A 27 -11.92 9.46 14.58
N ILE A 28 -12.60 10.59 14.41
CA ILE A 28 -11.95 11.92 14.53
C ILE A 28 -11.49 12.25 15.95
N LYS A 29 -11.91 11.49 16.97
CA LYS A 29 -11.35 11.56 18.32
C LYS A 29 -10.02 10.81 18.45
N SER A 30 -9.74 9.80 17.62
CA SER A 30 -8.53 8.98 17.72
C SER A 30 -7.25 9.77 17.43
N SER A 31 -6.14 9.39 18.07
CA SER A 31 -4.78 9.87 17.74
C SER A 31 -4.44 9.64 16.27
N ASP A 32 -4.88 8.50 15.75
CA ASP A 32 -4.57 8.01 14.40
C ASP A 32 -5.73 8.25 13.44
N TYR A 33 -6.57 9.26 13.69
CA TYR A 33 -7.76 9.57 12.88
C TYR A 33 -7.48 9.68 11.37
N ARG A 34 -6.23 10.01 11.00
CA ARG A 34 -5.82 10.15 9.61
C ARG A 34 -5.65 8.82 8.88
N GLY A 35 -5.60 7.70 9.59
CA GLY A 35 -5.44 6.39 8.99
C GLY A 35 -3.98 6.08 8.64
N LEU A 36 -3.75 5.49 7.46
CA LEU A 36 -2.41 5.23 6.93
C LEU A 36 -1.53 6.49 6.93
N HIS A 37 -0.42 6.44 7.69
CA HIS A 37 0.54 7.53 7.78
C HIS A 37 1.70 7.36 6.79
N LEU A 38 1.76 8.24 5.79
CA LEU A 38 2.89 8.35 4.87
C LEU A 38 3.79 9.54 5.23
N SER A 39 5.07 9.47 4.81
CA SER A 39 6.01 10.59 4.93
C SER A 39 5.52 11.78 4.11
N GLN A 40 4.94 12.77 4.78
CA GLN A 40 4.33 13.95 4.15
C GLN A 40 5.35 14.85 3.41
N HIS A 41 6.64 14.68 3.70
CA HIS A 41 7.71 15.56 3.22
C HIS A 41 8.33 15.09 1.89
N ASN A 42 8.01 13.88 1.44
CA ASN A 42 8.58 13.33 0.22
C ASN A 42 7.59 13.37 -0.93
N ARG A 43 7.84 14.27 -1.87
CA ARG A 43 7.26 14.20 -3.21
C ARG A 43 8.29 13.60 -4.15
N TYR A 44 7.98 12.41 -4.64
CA TYR A 44 8.71 11.73 -5.71
C TYR A 44 7.70 11.05 -6.64
N ASP A 45 8.12 10.93 -7.88
CA ASP A 45 7.47 10.11 -8.88
C ASP A 45 8.40 8.97 -9.31
N GLN A 46 7.87 8.08 -10.14
CA GLN A 46 8.61 6.96 -10.72
C GLN A 46 9.93 7.39 -11.40
N ASN A 47 9.96 8.55 -12.05
CA ASN A 47 11.15 9.02 -12.77
C ASN A 47 12.24 9.47 -11.80
N LYS A 48 11.90 10.25 -10.77
CA LYS A 48 12.83 10.64 -9.72
C LYS A 48 13.44 9.43 -9.01
N ILE A 49 12.64 8.41 -8.72
CA ILE A 49 13.15 7.15 -8.13
C ILE A 49 14.11 6.45 -9.09
N LYS A 50 13.78 6.35 -10.38
CA LYS A 50 14.67 5.77 -11.40
C LYS A 50 16.00 6.53 -11.50
N THR A 51 15.96 7.86 -11.51
CA THR A 51 17.14 8.73 -11.52
C THR A 51 18.07 8.46 -10.35
N ILE A 52 17.52 8.31 -9.14
CA ILE A 52 18.32 8.01 -7.94
C ILE A 52 18.97 6.62 -8.05
N ILE A 53 18.20 5.61 -8.47
CA ILE A 53 18.73 4.25 -8.66
C ILE A 53 19.84 4.23 -9.70
N GLN A 54 19.64 4.90 -10.85
CA GLN A 54 20.64 5.00 -11.90
C GLN A 54 21.93 5.66 -11.41
N ALA A 55 21.82 6.76 -10.65
CA ALA A 55 22.98 7.45 -10.13
C ALA A 55 23.78 6.59 -9.14
N ILE A 56 23.11 5.79 -8.30
CA ILE A 56 23.77 4.83 -7.41
C ILE A 56 24.44 3.73 -8.23
N PHE A 57 23.71 3.12 -9.16
CA PHE A 57 24.20 2.01 -9.98
C PHE A 57 25.44 2.38 -10.81
N ASN A 58 25.48 3.60 -11.35
CA ASN A 58 26.64 4.08 -12.11
C ASN A 58 27.92 4.20 -11.29
N GLU A 59 27.80 4.46 -9.97
CA GLU A 59 28.96 4.69 -9.11
C GLU A 59 29.41 3.43 -8.37
N VAL A 60 28.48 2.54 -8.00
CA VAL A 60 28.80 1.34 -7.19
C VAL A 60 28.15 0.04 -7.69
N GLY A 61 27.35 0.07 -8.76
CA GLY A 61 26.61 -1.11 -9.21
C GLY A 61 25.71 -1.68 -8.10
N GLU A 62 25.93 -2.95 -7.76
CA GLU A 62 25.22 -3.67 -6.69
C GLU A 62 25.98 -3.65 -5.34
N ASP A 63 27.18 -3.06 -5.29
CA ASP A 63 27.99 -2.98 -4.08
C ASP A 63 27.45 -1.96 -3.05
N PHE A 64 28.04 -1.97 -1.86
CA PHE A 64 27.69 -1.05 -0.78
C PHE A 64 28.12 0.40 -1.08
N LEU A 65 27.19 1.33 -0.98
CA LEU A 65 27.45 2.77 -0.92
C LEU A 65 27.50 3.24 0.54
N GLN A 66 28.65 3.77 0.97
CA GLN A 66 28.76 4.42 2.28
C GLN A 66 28.07 5.78 2.25
N ILE A 67 27.11 5.99 3.15
CA ILE A 67 26.37 7.25 3.27
C ILE A 67 26.78 8.00 4.54
N ARG A 68 26.41 9.29 4.59
CA ARG A 68 26.60 10.10 5.78
C ARG A 68 25.85 9.53 6.98
N THR A 69 26.45 9.62 8.16
CA THR A 69 25.78 9.28 9.44
C THR A 69 25.24 10.49 10.18
N THR A 70 25.66 11.70 9.78
CA THR A 70 25.37 12.96 10.46
C THR A 70 25.00 14.06 9.48
N ASP A 71 24.20 15.00 9.96
CA ASP A 71 23.76 16.17 9.20
C ASP A 71 24.93 17.01 8.72
N VAL A 72 24.76 17.67 7.57
CA VAL A 72 25.77 18.61 7.04
C VAL A 72 25.99 19.76 8.02
N SER A 73 24.94 20.25 8.69
CA SER A 73 25.05 21.31 9.70
C SER A 73 25.91 20.92 10.91
N LYS A 74 25.99 19.62 11.24
CA LYS A 74 26.79 19.11 12.36
C LYS A 74 28.20 18.69 11.94
N ARG A 75 28.37 18.26 10.69
CA ARG A 75 29.65 17.87 10.11
C ARG A 75 29.72 18.38 8.67
N PRO A 76 30.23 19.58 8.40
CA PRO A 76 30.17 20.16 7.05
C PRO A 76 30.89 19.33 5.98
N SER A 77 32.00 18.69 6.33
CA SER A 77 32.83 17.91 5.39
C SER A 77 32.46 16.43 5.37
N ASN A 78 32.69 15.77 4.23
CA ASN A 78 32.60 14.32 4.11
C ASN A 78 33.83 13.65 4.76
N ILE A 79 33.67 12.39 5.18
CA ILE A 79 34.80 11.54 5.61
C ILE A 79 35.15 10.54 4.50
N ILE A 80 36.30 9.87 4.66
CA ILE A 80 36.77 8.82 3.74
C ILE A 80 35.65 7.79 3.49
N GLY A 81 35.37 7.55 2.21
CA GLY A 81 34.34 6.65 1.70
C GLY A 81 33.02 7.36 1.35
N GLU A 82 32.76 8.56 1.87
CA GLU A 82 31.54 9.33 1.57
C GLU A 82 31.67 10.19 0.30
N GLU A 83 32.84 10.24 -0.34
CA GLU A 83 33.07 10.99 -1.59
C GLU A 83 32.18 10.45 -2.72
N VAL A 84 32.05 9.12 -2.80
CA VAL A 84 31.18 8.45 -3.78
C VAL A 84 29.73 8.84 -3.54
N TYR A 85 29.30 8.93 -2.28
CA TYR A 85 27.95 9.35 -1.95
C TYR A 85 27.67 10.81 -2.31
N ALA A 86 28.63 11.71 -2.07
CA ALA A 86 28.51 13.09 -2.51
C ALA A 86 28.37 13.19 -4.03
N LYS A 87 29.19 12.44 -4.77
CA LYS A 87 29.12 12.36 -6.24
C LYS A 87 27.78 11.82 -6.73
N VAL A 88 27.20 10.81 -6.07
CA VAL A 88 25.83 10.34 -6.38
C VAL A 88 24.81 11.48 -6.23
N VAL A 89 24.90 12.29 -5.17
CA VAL A 89 23.98 13.42 -4.95
C VAL A 89 24.15 14.51 -6.00
N ASP A 90 25.39 14.81 -6.39
CA ASP A 90 25.68 15.79 -7.43
C ASP A 90 25.14 15.31 -8.79
N ASN A 91 25.38 14.04 -9.15
CA ASN A 91 24.86 13.42 -10.37
C ASN A 91 23.32 13.48 -10.44
N ILE A 92 22.63 13.19 -9.32
CA ILE A 92 21.17 13.30 -9.26
C ILE A 92 20.73 14.74 -9.55
N SER A 93 21.42 15.71 -8.96
CA SER A 93 21.09 17.13 -9.07
C SER A 93 21.33 17.69 -10.47
N GLU A 94 22.26 17.12 -11.22
CA GLU A 94 22.53 17.49 -12.61
C GLU A 94 21.55 16.87 -13.61
N MET A 95 20.93 15.75 -13.26
CA MET A 95 19.94 15.09 -14.12
C MET A 95 18.63 15.90 -14.20
N PRO A 96 18.06 16.07 -15.40
CA PRO A 96 16.77 16.73 -15.57
C PRO A 96 15.65 15.93 -14.90
N GLN A 97 14.80 16.62 -14.16
CA GLN A 97 13.63 16.08 -13.47
C GLN A 97 12.46 15.89 -14.44
N ASP A 98 12.33 16.75 -15.44
CA ASP A 98 11.26 16.76 -16.43
C ASP A 98 11.78 17.14 -17.82
N ASN A 99 10.93 16.97 -18.82
CA ASN A 99 11.21 17.38 -20.21
C ASN A 99 11.34 18.91 -20.37
N LEU A 100 11.15 19.68 -19.29
CA LEU A 100 11.28 21.13 -19.24
C LEU A 100 12.64 21.57 -18.67
N GLY A 101 13.53 20.62 -18.34
CA GLY A 101 14.92 20.89 -17.93
C GLY A 101 15.07 21.37 -16.49
N LYS A 102 14.05 21.21 -15.62
CA LYS A 102 14.22 21.51 -14.19
C LYS A 102 15.19 20.51 -13.56
N LYS A 103 16.18 20.99 -12.83
CA LYS A 103 17.13 20.14 -12.09
C LYS A 103 16.47 19.53 -10.86
N ASN A 104 16.85 18.30 -10.51
CA ASN A 104 16.43 17.70 -9.25
C ASN A 104 17.07 18.46 -8.08
N GLN A 105 16.26 18.95 -7.14
CA GLN A 105 16.78 19.52 -5.90
C GLN A 105 16.85 18.43 -4.83
N VAL A 106 18.03 17.83 -4.68
CA VAL A 106 18.32 16.82 -3.66
C VAL A 106 19.58 17.22 -2.91
N THR A 107 19.56 17.05 -1.60
CA THR A 107 20.75 17.23 -0.75
C THR A 107 21.11 15.90 -0.13
N GLN A 108 22.35 15.78 0.35
CA GLN A 108 22.77 14.60 1.09
C GLN A 108 21.84 14.31 2.29
N ASP A 109 21.38 15.34 3.00
CA ASP A 109 20.47 15.14 4.12
C ASP A 109 19.06 14.74 3.69
N SER A 110 18.49 15.34 2.63
CA SER A 110 17.15 14.96 2.16
C SER A 110 17.13 13.56 1.55
N LEU A 111 18.19 13.19 0.82
CA LEU A 111 18.35 11.87 0.24
C LEU A 111 18.44 10.80 1.34
N ARG A 112 19.32 11.00 2.33
CA ARG A 112 19.50 10.05 3.44
C ARG A 112 18.28 9.96 4.36
N LYS A 113 17.77 11.10 4.83
CA LYS A 113 16.75 11.12 5.90
C LYS A 113 15.37 10.82 5.40
N ASN A 114 15.08 11.14 4.14
CA ASN A 114 13.71 11.07 3.64
C ASN A 114 13.59 10.09 2.48
N LEU A 115 14.32 10.28 1.37
CA LEU A 115 14.13 9.47 0.16
C LEU A 115 14.58 8.01 0.36
N PHE A 116 15.78 7.80 0.89
CA PHE A 116 16.28 6.45 1.18
C PHE A 116 15.42 5.72 2.22
N VAL A 117 14.68 6.42 3.09
CA VAL A 117 13.81 5.76 4.09
C VAL A 117 12.67 5.11 3.34
N ASP A 118 12.03 5.87 2.46
CA ASP A 118 10.93 5.37 1.65
C ASP A 118 11.42 4.33 0.63
N MET A 119 12.59 4.52 0.00
CA MET A 119 13.15 3.52 -0.92
C MET A 119 13.51 2.19 -0.22
N HIS A 120 13.89 2.23 1.06
CA HIS A 120 14.09 1.00 1.85
C HIS A 120 12.76 0.31 2.13
N ARG A 121 11.73 1.08 2.50
CA ARG A 121 10.35 0.56 2.68
C ARG A 121 9.75 0.03 1.39
N MET A 122 10.07 0.64 0.26
CA MET A 122 9.70 0.17 -1.08
C MET A 122 10.40 -1.15 -1.46
N GLY A 123 11.48 -1.52 -0.77
CA GLY A 123 12.32 -2.67 -1.14
C GLY A 123 13.19 -2.41 -2.37
N LEU A 124 13.51 -1.15 -2.68
CA LEU A 124 14.41 -0.76 -3.78
C LEU A 124 15.87 -0.65 -3.33
N ILE A 125 16.08 -0.36 -2.05
CA ILE A 125 17.41 -0.41 -1.43
C ILE A 125 17.33 -1.23 -0.15
N GLU A 126 18.45 -1.80 0.25
CA GLU A 126 18.65 -2.31 1.60
C GLU A 126 19.53 -1.33 2.37
N ARG A 127 19.27 -1.16 3.68
CA ARG A 127 20.06 -0.27 4.54
C ARG A 127 20.78 -1.08 5.60
N TYR A 128 22.03 -0.71 5.84
CA TYR A 128 22.91 -1.47 6.71
C TYR A 128 23.52 -0.60 7.80
N ASN A 129 23.77 -1.24 8.94
CA ASN A 129 24.51 -0.64 10.04
C ASN A 129 26.02 -0.58 9.75
N LYS A 130 26.82 -0.14 10.73
CA LYS A 130 28.29 -0.03 10.59
C LYS A 130 29.00 -1.36 10.30
N ASN A 131 28.39 -2.49 10.65
CA ASN A 131 28.92 -3.85 10.46
C ASN A 131 28.44 -4.48 9.14
N LYS A 132 27.71 -3.74 8.29
CA LYS A 132 27.06 -4.24 7.07
C LYS A 132 25.97 -5.28 7.35
N GLU A 133 25.33 -5.22 8.52
CA GLU A 133 24.15 -6.03 8.81
C GLU A 133 22.88 -5.27 8.36
N PRO A 134 21.92 -5.93 7.69
CA PRO A 134 20.70 -5.30 7.22
C PRO A 134 19.86 -4.79 8.39
N THR A 135 19.12 -3.72 8.16
CA THR A 135 18.32 -3.04 9.19
C THR A 135 16.85 -3.12 8.88
N ASN A 136 16.00 -2.95 9.90
CA ASN A 136 14.56 -2.94 9.68
C ASN A 136 14.09 -1.55 9.18
N PRO A 137 13.36 -1.46 8.04
CA PRO A 137 12.92 -0.19 7.44
C PRO A 137 11.91 0.64 8.27
N TYR A 138 11.36 0.05 9.35
CA TYR A 138 10.40 0.69 10.25
C TYR A 138 10.98 1.00 11.63
N ILE A 139 12.22 0.55 11.91
CA ILE A 139 12.89 0.77 13.20
C ILE A 139 14.01 1.79 13.03
N GLN A 140 14.04 2.78 13.92
CA GLN A 140 15.12 3.76 13.95
C GLN A 140 16.47 3.05 14.20
N SER A 141 17.38 3.17 13.25
CA SER A 141 18.67 2.49 13.27
C SER A 141 19.79 3.43 12.81
N ASN A 142 21.01 3.19 13.29
CA ASN A 142 22.20 3.92 12.82
C ASN A 142 22.67 3.35 11.49
N ILE A 143 22.27 4.01 10.40
CA ILE A 143 22.57 3.58 9.03
C ILE A 143 23.93 4.14 8.58
N LYS A 144 24.77 3.28 8.00
CA LYS A 144 26.07 3.65 7.43
C LYS A 144 26.20 3.30 5.95
N TYR A 145 25.55 2.24 5.49
CA TYR A 145 25.63 1.82 4.09
C TYR A 145 24.25 1.54 3.51
N ILE A 146 24.16 1.60 2.18
CA ILE A 146 23.03 1.11 1.41
C ILE A 146 23.51 0.22 0.26
N SER A 147 22.63 -0.62 -0.28
CA SER A 147 22.84 -1.32 -1.56
C SER A 147 21.55 -1.33 -2.37
N LEU A 148 21.63 -1.48 -3.68
CA LEU A 148 20.46 -1.70 -4.53
C LEU A 148 19.94 -3.13 -4.33
N THR A 149 18.62 -3.33 -4.41
CA THR A 149 18.00 -4.66 -4.36
C THR A 149 17.79 -5.21 -5.78
N PRO A 150 17.53 -6.53 -5.93
CA PRO A 150 17.14 -7.10 -7.23
C PRO A 150 15.93 -6.40 -7.87
N LEU A 151 14.95 -5.96 -7.07
CA LEU A 151 13.79 -5.20 -7.57
C LEU A 151 14.21 -3.85 -8.18
N ALA A 152 15.17 -3.15 -7.59
CA ALA A 152 15.68 -1.90 -8.15
C ALA A 152 16.46 -2.12 -9.45
N ILE A 153 17.26 -3.19 -9.52
CA ILE A 153 17.98 -3.55 -10.75
C ILE A 153 17.00 -3.92 -11.87
N GLU A 154 15.97 -4.71 -11.57
CA GLU A 154 14.92 -5.05 -12.52
C GLU A 154 14.17 -3.80 -13.00
N PHE A 155 13.78 -2.92 -12.09
CA PHE A 155 13.12 -1.65 -12.40
C PHE A 155 13.98 -0.72 -13.27
N LEU A 156 15.30 -0.68 -13.01
CA LEU A 156 16.25 0.10 -13.79
C LEU A 156 16.36 -0.42 -15.24
N ASN A 157 16.48 -1.74 -15.38
CA ASN A 157 16.73 -2.45 -16.63
C ASN A 157 15.47 -2.70 -17.48
N ALA A 158 14.27 -2.48 -16.92
CA ALA A 158 13.02 -2.61 -17.65
C ALA A 158 13.00 -1.70 -18.89
N GLN A 159 12.91 -2.32 -20.07
CA GLN A 159 12.96 -1.65 -21.37
C GLN A 159 11.60 -1.09 -21.77
N ASP A 160 10.52 -1.80 -21.48
CA ASP A 160 9.16 -1.37 -21.78
C ASP A 160 8.50 -0.68 -20.57
N LEU A 161 7.62 0.28 -20.87
CA LEU A 161 6.93 1.09 -19.86
C LEU A 161 6.04 0.24 -18.94
N LEU A 162 5.45 -0.83 -19.47
CA LEU A 162 4.51 -1.67 -18.73
C LEU A 162 5.24 -2.47 -17.63
N ARG A 163 6.35 -3.14 -17.97
CA ARG A 163 7.20 -3.84 -17.00
C ARG A 163 7.78 -2.89 -15.95
N LYS A 164 8.20 -1.69 -16.36
CA LYS A 164 8.63 -0.63 -15.44
C LYS A 164 7.51 -0.27 -14.45
N ASN A 165 6.27 -0.13 -14.92
CA ASN A 165 5.11 0.17 -14.07
C ASN A 165 4.77 -1.00 -13.12
N PHE A 166 4.93 -2.25 -13.55
CA PHE A 166 4.76 -3.41 -12.67
C PHE A 166 5.79 -3.43 -11.53
N CYS A 167 7.07 -3.24 -11.84
CA CYS A 167 8.12 -3.18 -10.81
C CYS A 167 7.86 -2.04 -9.81
N TYR A 168 7.46 -0.86 -10.33
CA TYR A 168 7.13 0.27 -9.47
C TYR A 168 5.85 0.04 -8.65
N THR A 169 4.86 -0.69 -9.20
CA THR A 169 3.67 -1.09 -8.45
C THR A 169 4.03 -1.95 -7.25
N GLN A 170 4.93 -2.93 -7.40
CA GLN A 170 5.42 -3.71 -6.27
C GLN A 170 6.11 -2.82 -5.22
N ALA A 171 6.95 -1.88 -5.66
CA ALA A 171 7.62 -0.94 -4.77
C ALA A 171 6.62 -0.08 -3.97
N LEU A 172 5.55 0.38 -4.62
CA LEU A 172 4.47 1.13 -3.96
C LEU A 172 3.67 0.27 -3.00
N GLU A 173 3.34 -0.99 -3.34
CA GLU A 173 2.65 -1.89 -2.41
C GLU A 173 3.49 -2.17 -1.15
N ASN A 174 4.81 -2.31 -1.29
CA ASN A 174 5.71 -2.44 -0.14
C ASN A 174 5.68 -1.19 0.75
N LEU A 175 5.76 0.00 0.13
CA LEU A 175 5.69 1.29 0.84
C LEU A 175 4.36 1.47 1.58
N LEU A 176 3.27 1.15 0.90
CA LEU A 176 1.89 1.27 1.39
C LEU A 176 1.48 0.08 2.26
N GLN A 177 2.36 -0.89 2.48
CA GLN A 177 2.12 -2.08 3.30
C GLN A 177 0.86 -2.85 2.86
N GLY A 178 0.73 -3.09 1.55
CA GLY A 178 -0.39 -3.82 0.96
C GLY A 178 -1.71 -3.05 0.89
N PHE A 179 -1.75 -1.79 1.34
CA PHE A 179 -2.96 -0.97 1.32
C PHE A 179 -3.51 -0.73 -0.10
N GLY A 180 -2.65 -0.70 -1.13
CA GLY A 180 -3.13 -0.56 -2.51
C GLY A 180 -3.92 -1.78 -2.97
N ALA A 181 -3.49 -2.99 -2.61
CA ALA A 181 -4.27 -4.21 -2.81
C ALA A 181 -5.63 -4.15 -2.11
N GLU A 182 -5.69 -3.71 -0.85
CA GLU A 182 -6.96 -3.54 -0.12
C GLU A 182 -7.89 -2.53 -0.79
N CYS A 183 -7.34 -1.39 -1.25
CA CYS A 183 -8.11 -0.39 -2.01
C CYS A 183 -8.72 -1.00 -3.26
N ARG A 184 -7.94 -1.82 -3.99
CA ARG A 184 -8.43 -2.51 -5.19
C ARG A 184 -9.60 -3.42 -4.85
N GLU A 185 -9.50 -4.19 -3.78
CA GLU A 185 -10.53 -5.13 -3.35
C GLU A 185 -11.81 -4.41 -2.93
N VAL A 186 -11.70 -3.33 -2.13
CA VAL A 186 -12.84 -2.46 -1.79
C VAL A 186 -13.52 -1.92 -3.05
N MET A 187 -12.76 -1.42 -4.01
CA MET A 187 -13.32 -0.88 -5.25
C MET A 187 -14.00 -1.94 -6.11
N ILE A 188 -13.51 -3.19 -6.13
CA ILE A 188 -14.18 -4.31 -6.83
C ILE A 188 -15.53 -4.65 -6.18
N GLU A 189 -15.61 -4.58 -4.85
CA GLU A 189 -16.84 -4.89 -4.12
C GLU A 189 -17.85 -3.72 -4.10
N LEU A 190 -17.39 -2.51 -4.45
CA LEU A 190 -18.25 -1.34 -4.70
C LEU A 190 -18.68 -1.32 -6.16
N GLU A 191 -19.99 -1.33 -6.43
CA GLU A 191 -20.56 -1.44 -7.79
C GLU A 191 -20.02 -0.42 -8.82
N ASN A 192 -19.55 0.74 -8.36
CA ASN A 192 -19.07 1.82 -9.22
C ASN A 192 -17.55 1.84 -9.45
N HIS A 193 -16.77 0.96 -8.82
CA HIS A 193 -15.32 0.81 -9.06
C HIS A 193 -14.47 2.08 -8.93
N TYR A 194 -14.91 3.03 -8.11
CA TYR A 194 -14.18 4.25 -7.77
C TYR A 194 -14.25 4.54 -6.27
N LEU A 195 -13.35 5.37 -5.77
CA LEU A 195 -13.39 5.99 -4.45
C LEU A 195 -13.19 7.51 -4.57
N ASP A 196 -14.06 8.28 -3.93
CA ASP A 196 -13.89 9.73 -3.81
C ASP A 196 -12.91 10.05 -2.67
N ILE A 197 -12.25 11.22 -2.72
CA ILE A 197 -11.26 11.61 -1.71
C ILE A 197 -11.82 11.62 -0.29
N GLU A 198 -13.10 12.00 -0.12
CA GLU A 198 -13.77 11.97 1.19
C GLU A 198 -14.03 10.54 1.66
N GLU A 199 -14.34 9.61 0.76
CA GLU A 199 -14.51 8.20 1.10
C GLU A 199 -13.18 7.58 1.55
N MET A 200 -12.10 7.90 0.81
CA MET A 200 -10.74 7.51 1.18
C MET A 200 -10.36 8.04 2.56
N MET A 201 -10.57 9.35 2.74
CA MET A 201 -10.21 10.07 3.95
C MET A 201 -11.03 9.59 5.14
N PHE A 202 -12.36 9.55 5.04
CA PHE A 202 -13.26 9.23 6.17
C PHE A 202 -13.33 7.75 6.52
N PHE A 203 -13.11 6.84 5.57
CA PHE A 203 -13.35 5.41 5.79
C PHE A 203 -12.14 4.56 5.39
N VAL A 204 -11.74 4.56 4.10
CA VAL A 204 -10.85 3.53 3.54
C VAL A 204 -9.44 3.55 4.15
N THR A 205 -8.88 4.72 4.48
CA THR A 205 -7.56 4.84 5.13
C THR A 205 -7.45 4.18 6.50
N PHE A 206 -8.56 3.71 7.09
CA PHE A 206 -8.55 2.91 8.33
C PHE A 206 -8.43 1.40 8.08
N LEU A 207 -8.46 0.95 6.82
CA LEU A 207 -8.02 -0.39 6.48
C LEU A 207 -6.59 -0.54 6.99
N ASN A 208 -6.33 -1.62 7.73
CA ASN A 208 -5.08 -1.93 8.44
C ASN A 208 -4.86 -1.24 9.80
N ILE A 209 -5.82 -0.47 10.33
CA ILE A 209 -5.86 -0.09 11.76
C ILE A 209 -6.70 -1.12 12.51
N GLU A 210 -6.22 -1.56 13.68
CA GLU A 210 -6.80 -2.67 14.46
C GLU A 210 -8.34 -2.57 14.60
N ASN A 211 -9.01 -3.71 14.39
CA ASN A 211 -10.45 -3.97 14.59
C ASN A 211 -11.44 -3.55 13.49
N PHE A 212 -10.99 -3.20 12.27
CA PHE A 212 -11.91 -2.99 11.15
C PHE A 212 -11.64 -3.94 9.99
N THR A 213 -12.70 -4.61 9.55
CA THR A 213 -12.69 -5.52 8.40
C THR A 213 -12.96 -4.76 7.10
N ARG A 214 -12.58 -5.34 5.95
CA ARG A 214 -12.87 -4.75 4.64
C ARG A 214 -14.38 -4.64 4.43
N SER A 215 -15.13 -5.66 4.87
CA SER A 215 -16.59 -5.70 4.78
C SER A 215 -17.26 -4.53 5.52
N GLU A 216 -16.79 -4.17 6.72
CA GLU A 216 -17.32 -3.03 7.48
C GLU A 216 -17.03 -1.70 6.79
N ILE A 217 -15.80 -1.51 6.29
CA ILE A 217 -15.42 -0.29 5.57
C ILE A 217 -16.25 -0.12 4.29
N ILE A 218 -16.49 -1.21 3.54
CA ILE A 218 -17.36 -1.18 2.36
C ILE A 218 -18.77 -0.72 2.74
N GLU A 219 -19.32 -1.23 3.83
CA GLU A 219 -20.66 -0.85 4.28
C GLU A 219 -20.71 0.62 4.69
N TYR A 220 -19.69 1.13 5.39
CA TYR A 220 -19.62 2.56 5.71
C TYR A 220 -19.57 3.45 4.47
N VAL A 221 -18.84 3.02 3.43
CA VAL A 221 -18.81 3.75 2.15
C VAL A 221 -20.19 3.70 1.48
N ARG A 222 -20.90 2.57 1.49
CA ARG A 222 -22.27 2.46 0.94
C ARG A 222 -23.26 3.34 1.68
N GLU A 223 -23.23 3.32 3.02
CA GLU A 223 -24.06 4.20 3.85
C GLU A 223 -23.77 5.67 3.58
N TYR A 224 -22.49 6.06 3.55
CA TYR A 224 -22.11 7.43 3.21
C TYR A 224 -22.60 7.81 1.81
N ARG A 225 -22.47 6.93 0.81
CA ARG A 225 -22.99 7.15 -0.55
C ARG A 225 -24.49 7.40 -0.56
N SER A 226 -25.25 6.72 0.31
CA SER A 226 -26.71 6.86 0.43
C SER A 226 -27.17 8.20 1.04
N LEU A 227 -26.28 8.95 1.69
CA LEU A 227 -26.60 10.28 2.21
C LEU A 227 -26.92 11.24 1.07
N SER A 228 -27.90 12.10 1.30
CA SER A 228 -28.22 13.20 0.39
C SER A 228 -27.03 14.16 0.26
N ARG A 229 -27.00 14.92 -0.84
CA ARG A 229 -25.98 15.95 -1.06
C ARG A 229 -25.90 16.94 0.10
N ILE A 230 -27.05 17.37 0.63
CA ILE A 230 -27.13 18.32 1.75
C ILE A 230 -26.52 17.71 3.01
N GLN A 231 -26.81 16.43 3.31
CA GLN A 231 -26.20 15.73 4.45
C GLN A 231 -24.68 15.61 4.30
N LYS A 232 -24.16 15.30 3.10
CA LYS A 232 -22.71 15.23 2.84
C LYS A 232 -22.03 16.58 3.01
N GLU A 233 -22.61 17.64 2.47
CA GLU A 233 -22.11 19.01 2.63
C GLU A 233 -22.10 19.42 4.10
N LYS A 234 -23.17 19.10 4.85
CA LYS A 234 -23.23 19.38 6.29
C LYS A 234 -22.23 18.57 7.09
N LEU A 235 -22.08 17.28 6.79
CA LEU A 235 -21.09 16.41 7.42
C LEU A 235 -19.67 16.96 7.24
N LYS A 236 -19.32 17.38 6.03
CA LYS A 236 -18.04 17.99 5.72
C LYS A 236 -17.80 19.26 6.55
N GLU A 237 -18.79 20.14 6.64
CA GLU A 237 -18.72 21.36 7.45
C GLU A 237 -18.47 21.03 8.93
N LEU A 238 -19.22 20.08 9.49
CA LEU A 238 -19.08 19.64 10.88
C LEU A 238 -17.68 19.05 11.15
N VAL A 239 -17.19 18.17 10.26
CA VAL A 239 -15.86 17.58 10.40
C VAL A 239 -14.76 18.64 10.27
N GLN A 240 -14.90 19.61 9.37
CA GLN A 240 -13.98 20.74 9.25
C GLN A 240 -13.94 21.60 10.52
N ASN A 241 -15.11 21.89 11.09
CA ASN A 241 -15.23 22.66 12.33
C ASN A 241 -14.61 21.93 13.53
N TYR A 242 -14.80 20.61 13.63
CA TYR A 242 -14.16 19.79 14.66
C TYR A 242 -12.64 19.74 14.46
N CYS A 243 -12.20 19.47 13.23
CA CYS A 243 -10.80 19.34 12.85
C CYS A 243 -10.15 20.70 12.50
N ASN A 244 -10.56 21.77 13.18
CA ASN A 244 -9.98 23.09 13.00
C ASN A 244 -8.77 23.27 13.93
N PRO A 245 -7.56 23.46 13.39
CA PRO A 245 -6.34 23.60 14.17
C PRO A 245 -6.34 24.81 15.13
N ASN A 246 -7.19 25.81 14.90
CA ASN A 246 -7.30 27.01 15.74
C ASN A 246 -8.09 26.76 17.03
N HIS A 247 -8.87 25.68 17.12
CA HIS A 247 -9.57 25.29 18.34
C HIS A 247 -8.65 24.56 19.33
N PHE A 248 -7.36 24.39 18.98
CA PHE A 248 -6.44 23.54 19.71
C PHE A 248 -5.50 24.33 20.64
N ASN A 249 -5.55 24.01 21.94
CA ASN A 249 -4.55 24.40 22.94
C ASN A 249 -4.03 23.13 23.62
N GLY A 250 -2.74 22.79 23.47
CA GLY A 250 -2.15 21.59 24.11
C GLY A 250 -1.02 20.92 23.32
N ASN A 251 -0.89 19.59 23.47
CA ASN A 251 0.10 18.76 22.77
C ASN A 251 -0.17 18.62 21.26
N LYS A 252 0.80 18.96 20.40
CA LYS A 252 0.67 18.89 18.93
C LYS A 252 0.09 17.56 18.38
N LEU A 253 0.27 16.44 19.09
CA LEU A 253 -0.29 15.13 18.70
C LEU A 253 -1.83 15.08 18.76
N GLU A 254 -2.45 15.92 19.58
CA GLU A 254 -3.90 16.02 19.74
C GLU A 254 -4.52 17.04 18.76
N LYS A 255 -3.67 17.75 18.00
CA LYS A 255 -4.11 18.78 17.06
C LYS A 255 -4.79 18.13 15.84
N ARG A 256 -6.10 18.33 15.72
CA ARG A 256 -6.88 17.92 14.55
C ARG A 256 -6.76 18.99 13.45
N ASP A 257 -6.58 18.53 12.22
CA ASP A 257 -6.38 19.40 11.05
C ASP A 257 -6.95 18.72 9.80
N TYR A 258 -8.11 19.20 9.35
CA TYR A 258 -8.81 18.69 8.18
C TYR A 258 -7.97 18.82 6.90
N HIS A 259 -7.27 19.95 6.72
CA HIS A 259 -6.53 20.20 5.50
C HIS A 259 -5.33 19.26 5.39
N ASN A 260 -4.62 19.07 6.51
CA ASN A 260 -3.52 18.09 6.55
C ASN A 260 -4.03 16.66 6.30
N TRP A 261 -5.17 16.28 6.88
CA TRP A 261 -5.79 14.97 6.61
C TRP A 261 -6.15 14.79 5.13
N LYS A 262 -6.77 15.79 4.50
CA LYS A 262 -7.06 15.77 3.05
C LYS A 262 -5.77 15.66 2.22
N ASN A 263 -4.72 16.41 2.58
CA ASN A 263 -3.44 16.37 1.88
C ASN A 263 -2.79 14.98 1.94
N GLN A 264 -2.90 14.27 3.07
CA GLN A 264 -2.44 12.88 3.15
C GLN A 264 -3.22 11.93 2.26
N ALA A 265 -4.56 12.03 2.25
CA ALA A 265 -5.38 11.22 1.36
C ALA A 265 -5.05 11.49 -0.13
N GLN A 266 -4.78 12.75 -0.49
CA GLN A 266 -4.36 13.11 -1.84
C GLN A 266 -2.97 12.57 -2.19
N GLN A 267 -2.05 12.54 -1.22
CA GLN A 267 -0.74 11.92 -1.41
C GLN A 267 -0.87 10.41 -1.67
N ILE A 268 -1.78 9.73 -0.95
CA ILE A 268 -2.09 8.32 -1.19
C ILE A 268 -2.61 8.14 -2.63
N PHE A 269 -3.56 8.96 -3.09
CA PHE A 269 -4.05 8.92 -4.48
C PHE A 269 -2.92 9.10 -5.49
N SER A 270 -2.05 10.08 -5.28
CA SER A 270 -0.91 10.35 -6.16
C SER A 270 0.09 9.19 -6.23
N LEU A 271 0.24 8.42 -5.15
CA LEU A 271 1.05 7.20 -5.16
C LEU A 271 0.33 6.07 -5.89
N LEU A 272 -0.94 5.80 -5.55
CA LEU A 272 -1.73 4.73 -6.16
C LEU A 272 -1.89 4.91 -7.67
N GLU A 273 -2.06 6.15 -8.15
CA GLU A 273 -2.16 6.48 -9.58
C GLU A 273 -0.94 6.05 -10.39
N GLN A 274 0.24 6.04 -9.77
CA GLN A 274 1.49 5.62 -10.42
C GLN A 274 1.61 4.10 -10.53
N SER A 275 0.67 3.34 -9.96
CA SER A 275 0.59 1.89 -10.14
C SER A 275 -0.11 1.52 -11.46
N VAL A 276 -0.05 0.23 -11.79
CA VAL A 276 -0.80 -0.35 -12.92
C VAL A 276 -2.30 -0.49 -12.64
N PHE A 277 -2.75 -0.35 -11.39
CA PHE A 277 -4.13 -0.66 -10.99
C PHE A 277 -5.06 0.54 -10.88
N PHE A 278 -4.54 1.77 -10.81
CA PHE A 278 -5.36 2.95 -10.53
C PHE A 278 -5.05 4.14 -11.43
N GLU A 279 -6.08 4.91 -11.74
CA GLU A 279 -5.99 6.23 -12.35
C GLU A 279 -6.75 7.23 -11.48
N THR A 280 -6.48 8.52 -11.65
CA THR A 280 -7.27 9.56 -10.98
C THR A 280 -8.01 10.44 -11.98
N ASN A 281 -9.20 10.89 -11.58
CA ASN A 281 -9.94 11.92 -12.28
C ASN A 281 -10.50 12.91 -11.25
N LYS A 282 -9.97 14.14 -11.26
CA LYS A 282 -10.31 15.21 -10.31
C LYS A 282 -10.04 14.81 -8.85
N GLU A 283 -11.08 14.38 -8.14
CA GLU A 283 -11.05 13.97 -6.72
C GLU A 283 -11.43 12.49 -6.56
N ARG A 284 -11.32 11.69 -7.62
CA ARG A 284 -11.62 10.25 -7.63
C ARG A 284 -10.41 9.41 -7.94
N LEU A 285 -10.24 8.33 -7.20
CA LEU A 285 -9.41 7.19 -7.59
C LEU A 285 -10.31 6.19 -8.33
N ILE A 286 -9.89 5.71 -9.48
CA ILE A 286 -10.65 4.79 -10.35
C ILE A 286 -9.77 3.58 -10.64
N LEU A 287 -10.37 2.39 -10.68
CA LEU A 287 -9.63 1.19 -11.09
C LEU A 287 -9.25 1.30 -12.58
N LYS A 288 -7.94 1.30 -12.86
CA LYS A 288 -7.43 1.11 -14.22
C LYS A 288 -7.89 -0.24 -14.71
N THR A 289 -8.48 -0.21 -15.88
CA THR A 289 -8.63 -1.39 -16.69
C THR A 289 -7.39 -1.47 -17.57
N LEU A 290 -6.48 -2.40 -17.26
CA LEU A 290 -5.23 -2.55 -18.01
C LEU A 290 -5.55 -2.94 -19.46
N ASN A 291 -5.62 -1.96 -20.36
CA ASN A 291 -5.13 -1.97 -21.75
C ASN A 291 -5.54 -0.66 -22.43
N GLU A 292 -4.58 -0.08 -23.14
CA GLU A 292 -4.81 1.01 -24.09
C GLU A 292 -5.72 0.54 -25.23
N GLU A 293 -6.48 1.49 -25.77
CA GLU A 293 -7.47 1.35 -26.86
C GLU A 293 -8.82 0.71 -26.48
N ASN A 294 -9.65 1.53 -25.84
CA ASN A 294 -11.11 1.61 -25.99
C ASN A 294 -11.82 0.34 -26.51
N LYS A 295 -12.33 -0.48 -25.57
CA LYS A 295 -13.46 -1.48 -25.66
C LYS A 295 -13.14 -2.89 -25.13
N GLN A 296 -11.94 -3.17 -24.62
CA GLN A 296 -11.65 -4.42 -23.86
C GLN A 296 -11.66 -4.25 -22.33
N ASN A 297 -11.93 -3.03 -21.87
CA ASN A 297 -11.78 -2.52 -20.50
C ASN A 297 -12.61 -3.31 -19.46
N ASP A 298 -13.82 -3.71 -19.85
CA ASP A 298 -14.72 -4.52 -19.03
C ASP A 298 -14.18 -5.93 -18.76
N LYS A 299 -13.32 -6.50 -19.63
CA LYS A 299 -13.00 -7.94 -19.60
C LYS A 299 -12.15 -8.36 -18.40
N LYS A 300 -11.15 -7.57 -17.98
CA LYS A 300 -10.24 -7.94 -16.88
C LYS A 300 -10.86 -7.75 -15.50
N LEU A 301 -11.57 -6.65 -15.29
CA LEU A 301 -12.35 -6.46 -14.07
C LEU A 301 -13.46 -7.53 -13.96
N LYS A 302 -14.18 -7.80 -15.05
CA LYS A 302 -15.12 -8.93 -15.12
C LYS A 302 -14.43 -10.28 -14.91
N ARG A 303 -13.18 -10.44 -15.33
CA ARG A 303 -12.38 -11.65 -15.07
C ARG A 303 -12.10 -11.80 -13.57
N SER A 304 -11.57 -10.78 -12.91
CA SER A 304 -11.28 -10.87 -11.46
C SER A 304 -12.55 -11.18 -10.67
N ILE A 305 -13.67 -10.52 -11.02
CA ILE A 305 -15.00 -10.82 -10.46
C ILE A 305 -15.41 -12.26 -10.76
N LYS A 306 -15.20 -12.74 -11.99
CA LYS A 306 -15.52 -14.11 -12.42
C LYS A 306 -14.68 -15.15 -11.67
N GLU A 307 -13.39 -14.94 -11.50
CA GLU A 307 -12.49 -15.89 -10.82
C GLU A 307 -12.82 -15.96 -9.31
N LYS A 308 -13.20 -14.83 -8.69
CA LYS A 308 -13.77 -14.82 -7.33
C LYS A 308 -15.08 -15.59 -7.24
N ALA A 309 -15.99 -15.42 -8.21
CA ALA A 309 -17.23 -16.20 -8.26
C ALA A 309 -16.96 -17.70 -8.46
N LEU A 310 -15.98 -18.01 -9.31
CA LEU A 310 -15.54 -19.37 -9.61
C LEU A 310 -14.94 -20.06 -8.38
N TYR A 311 -14.23 -19.34 -7.51
CA TYR A 311 -13.78 -19.87 -6.23
C TYR A 311 -14.97 -20.45 -5.43
N PHE A 312 -16.02 -19.66 -5.20
CA PHE A 312 -17.19 -20.11 -4.45
C PHE A 312 -17.89 -21.29 -5.12
N GLU A 313 -18.00 -21.28 -6.45
CA GLU A 313 -18.57 -22.39 -7.23
C GLU A 313 -17.76 -23.69 -7.05
N LYS A 314 -16.43 -23.65 -7.26
CA LYS A 314 -15.56 -24.82 -7.19
C LYS A 314 -15.44 -25.37 -5.78
N HIS A 315 -15.35 -24.47 -4.81
CA HIS A 315 -15.20 -24.82 -3.40
C HIS A 315 -16.53 -25.22 -2.74
N GLY A 316 -17.68 -24.88 -3.35
CA GLY A 316 -18.98 -25.14 -2.74
C GLY A 316 -19.18 -24.39 -1.41
N VAL A 317 -18.48 -23.26 -1.25
CA VAL A 317 -18.52 -22.41 -0.05
C VAL A 317 -19.43 -21.23 -0.33
N LYS A 318 -20.23 -20.82 0.66
CA LYS A 318 -21.06 -19.61 0.56
C LYS A 318 -20.30 -18.43 1.15
N LYS A 319 -20.62 -17.22 0.68
CA LYS A 319 -20.10 -16.00 1.31
C LYS A 319 -20.63 -15.91 2.73
N GLU A 320 -19.72 -15.77 3.68
CA GLU A 320 -19.98 -15.60 5.11
C GLU A 320 -19.51 -14.22 5.56
N LYS A 321 -20.28 -13.60 6.45
CA LYS A 321 -19.91 -12.31 7.02
C LYS A 321 -18.66 -12.49 7.87
N GLY A 322 -17.68 -11.61 7.68
CA GLY A 322 -16.41 -11.69 8.41
C GLY A 322 -15.38 -12.61 7.76
N PHE A 323 -15.62 -13.09 6.54
CA PHE A 323 -14.63 -13.80 5.73
C PHE A 323 -14.36 -13.05 4.42
N GLU A 324 -13.10 -13.08 3.97
CA GLU A 324 -12.58 -12.32 2.84
C GLU A 324 -11.73 -13.23 1.93
N LEU A 325 -11.84 -13.04 0.61
CA LEU A 325 -10.95 -13.70 -0.34
C LEU A 325 -9.59 -12.99 -0.35
N HIS A 326 -8.54 -13.81 -0.34
CA HIS A 326 -7.15 -13.40 -0.34
C HIS A 326 -6.38 -14.09 -1.47
N HIS A 327 -5.56 -13.34 -2.21
CA HIS A 327 -4.61 -13.92 -3.16
C HIS A 327 -3.36 -14.40 -2.42
N ILE A 328 -3.10 -15.70 -2.43
CA ILE A 328 -1.94 -16.32 -1.77
C ILE A 328 -0.63 -15.73 -2.30
N VAL A 329 -0.46 -15.75 -3.63
CA VAL A 329 0.61 -15.02 -4.32
C VAL A 329 0.04 -13.66 -4.77
N PRO A 330 0.52 -12.53 -4.23
CA PRO A 330 -0.08 -11.23 -4.47
C PRO A 330 0.00 -10.77 -5.93
N LEU A 331 -1.07 -10.14 -6.42
CA LEU A 331 -1.15 -9.60 -7.79
C LEU A 331 -0.05 -8.58 -8.12
N CYS A 332 0.46 -7.87 -7.12
CA CYS A 332 1.53 -6.89 -7.30
C CYS A 332 2.90 -7.50 -7.63
N LEU A 333 3.04 -8.83 -7.52
CA LEU A 333 4.23 -9.54 -7.96
C LEU A 333 4.27 -9.77 -9.48
N ALA A 334 3.19 -9.49 -10.22
CA ALA A 334 3.18 -9.59 -11.68
C ALA A 334 4.28 -8.73 -12.32
N ARG A 335 4.84 -9.20 -13.45
CA ARG A 335 5.78 -8.48 -14.33
C ARG A 335 5.23 -8.24 -15.72
N SER A 336 4.11 -8.89 -16.05
CA SER A 336 3.39 -8.72 -17.30
C SER A 336 1.90 -8.87 -17.08
N ILE A 337 1.12 -8.62 -18.14
CA ILE A 337 -0.33 -8.86 -18.13
C ILE A 337 -0.62 -10.36 -18.00
N GLU A 338 0.15 -11.21 -18.68
CA GLU A 338 0.00 -12.66 -18.68
C GLU A 338 0.25 -13.21 -17.27
N GLU A 339 1.28 -12.72 -16.59
CA GLU A 339 1.53 -13.11 -15.21
C GLU A 339 0.45 -12.59 -14.26
N PHE A 340 -0.01 -11.35 -14.43
CA PHE A 340 -1.13 -10.83 -13.64
C PHE A 340 -2.36 -11.73 -13.79
N ASP A 341 -2.66 -12.14 -15.03
CA ASP A 341 -3.75 -13.03 -15.37
C ASP A 341 -3.61 -14.43 -14.74
N LEU A 342 -2.39 -14.94 -14.61
CA LEU A 342 -2.10 -16.19 -13.88
C LEU A 342 -2.25 -16.03 -12.36
N LEU A 343 -1.86 -14.88 -11.81
CA LEU A 343 -2.05 -14.61 -10.38
C LEU A 343 -3.54 -14.41 -10.05
N ASP A 344 -4.33 -13.82 -10.94
CA ASP A 344 -5.76 -13.59 -10.75
C ASP A 344 -6.59 -14.82 -11.15
N LYS A 345 -6.32 -15.94 -10.48
CA LYS A 345 -6.98 -17.25 -10.67
C LYS A 345 -7.52 -17.79 -9.37
N TRP A 346 -8.66 -18.47 -9.43
CA TRP A 346 -9.31 -19.02 -8.22
C TRP A 346 -8.40 -20.01 -7.47
N GLU A 347 -7.51 -20.72 -8.16
CA GLU A 347 -6.53 -21.62 -7.55
C GLU A 347 -5.51 -20.90 -6.64
N ASN A 348 -5.27 -19.60 -6.89
CA ASN A 348 -4.43 -18.71 -6.09
C ASN A 348 -5.24 -17.93 -5.04
N LEU A 349 -6.54 -18.20 -4.89
CA LEU A 349 -7.38 -17.58 -3.89
C LEU A 349 -7.56 -18.49 -2.68
N ILE A 350 -7.79 -17.87 -1.54
CA ILE A 350 -8.20 -18.54 -0.31
C ILE A 350 -9.21 -17.69 0.45
N TYR A 351 -10.21 -18.32 1.05
CA TYR A 351 -11.27 -17.63 1.79
C TYR A 351 -11.04 -17.76 3.29
N ILE A 352 -10.66 -16.66 3.93
CA ILE A 352 -10.18 -16.64 5.31
C ILE A 352 -10.95 -15.62 6.13
N ASP A 353 -11.02 -15.81 7.45
CA ASP A 353 -11.66 -14.83 8.31
C ASP A 353 -10.90 -13.49 8.27
N ALA A 354 -11.63 -12.40 8.43
CA ALA A 354 -11.14 -11.05 8.22
C ALA A 354 -10.06 -10.64 9.25
N PHE A 355 -10.09 -11.21 10.47
CA PHE A 355 -9.07 -10.95 11.47
C PHE A 355 -7.72 -11.53 11.04
N ASN A 356 -7.73 -12.76 10.54
CA ASN A 356 -6.56 -13.42 10.01
C ASN A 356 -6.11 -12.84 8.66
N HIS A 357 -7.03 -12.40 7.80
CA HIS A 357 -6.70 -11.62 6.60
C HIS A 357 -5.93 -10.35 6.94
N ALA A 358 -6.40 -9.58 7.93
CA ALA A 358 -5.72 -8.35 8.37
C ALA A 358 -4.27 -8.61 8.83
N LYS A 359 -3.99 -9.75 9.49
CA LYS A 359 -2.61 -10.12 9.86
C LYS A 359 -1.71 -10.33 8.63
N ILE A 360 -2.25 -10.90 7.56
CA ILE A 360 -1.48 -11.08 6.31
C ILE A 360 -1.18 -9.72 5.69
N SER A 361 -2.19 -8.84 5.60
CA SER A 361 -2.01 -7.49 5.05
C SER A 361 -1.01 -6.66 5.87
N GLN A 362 -1.08 -6.72 7.20
CA GLN A 362 -0.12 -6.08 8.11
C GLN A 362 1.32 -6.60 7.98
N THR A 363 1.50 -7.81 7.44
CA THR A 363 2.82 -8.40 7.14
C THR A 363 3.22 -8.21 5.68
N GLN A 364 2.61 -7.23 5.00
CA GLN A 364 2.92 -6.80 3.64
C GLN A 364 2.66 -7.90 2.60
N ASN A 365 1.72 -8.80 2.88
CA ASN A 365 1.39 -9.93 2.02
C ASN A 365 2.61 -10.80 1.67
N LYS A 366 3.55 -10.95 2.63
CA LYS A 366 4.79 -11.72 2.43
C LYS A 366 4.63 -13.23 2.63
N HIS A 367 3.52 -13.68 3.21
CA HIS A 367 3.23 -15.10 3.46
C HIS A 367 2.70 -15.79 2.21
N ILE A 368 3.54 -15.92 1.19
CA ILE A 368 3.14 -16.33 -0.17
C ILE A 368 3.24 -17.84 -0.43
N CYS A 369 3.84 -18.61 0.48
CA CYS A 369 4.00 -20.05 0.31
C CYS A 369 2.86 -20.82 0.98
N LEU A 370 2.05 -21.52 0.19
CA LEU A 370 0.94 -22.35 0.67
C LEU A 370 1.39 -23.76 1.06
N TYR A 371 0.95 -24.21 2.23
CA TYR A 371 1.03 -25.60 2.68
C TYR A 371 -0.29 -26.03 3.32
N PHE A 372 -0.46 -27.34 3.46
CA PHE A 372 -1.58 -27.94 4.16
C PHE A 372 -1.08 -28.96 5.16
N LYS A 373 -1.70 -28.97 6.35
CA LYS A 373 -1.50 -30.01 7.37
C LYS A 373 -2.87 -30.57 7.71
N ASN A 374 -3.15 -31.80 7.28
CA ASN A 374 -4.51 -32.34 7.22
C ASN A 374 -5.42 -31.42 6.40
N CYS A 375 -6.42 -30.79 7.02
CA CYS A 375 -7.29 -29.79 6.39
C CYS A 375 -6.88 -28.34 6.72
N ASP A 376 -5.94 -28.13 7.64
CA ASP A 376 -5.54 -26.79 8.03
C ASP A 376 -4.61 -26.17 7.00
N VAL A 377 -4.66 -24.85 6.91
CA VAL A 377 -3.87 -24.08 5.95
C VAL A 377 -2.71 -23.41 6.67
N ILE A 378 -1.56 -23.41 6.01
CA ILE A 378 -0.36 -22.73 6.49
C ILE A 378 0.14 -21.82 5.37
N LEU A 379 0.32 -20.54 5.68
CA LEU A 379 0.97 -19.57 4.80
C LEU A 379 2.30 -19.15 5.41
N SER A 380 3.40 -19.37 4.69
CA SER A 380 4.77 -19.07 5.15
C SER A 380 5.42 -17.97 4.31
N LYS A 381 6.31 -17.19 4.93
CA LYS A 381 7.18 -16.24 4.19
C LYS A 381 8.34 -16.94 3.49
N GLY A 382 8.74 -18.11 3.98
CA GLY A 382 9.88 -18.87 3.49
C GLY A 382 9.50 -20.07 2.64
N LEU A 383 10.50 -20.61 1.92
CA LEU A 383 10.39 -21.88 1.19
C LEU A 383 10.21 -23.10 2.10
N LYS A 384 10.15 -22.90 3.42
CA LYS A 384 9.90 -23.93 4.43
C LYS A 384 8.66 -23.59 5.26
N GLU A 385 7.92 -24.62 5.64
CA GLU A 385 6.66 -24.52 6.38
C GLU A 385 6.78 -23.82 7.74
N GLU A 386 7.94 -23.86 8.41
CA GLU A 386 8.11 -23.35 9.77
C GLU A 386 8.60 -21.89 9.85
N GLN A 387 8.98 -21.30 8.71
CA GLN A 387 9.63 -19.98 8.68
C GLN A 387 8.63 -18.83 8.64
N GLU A 388 8.34 -18.26 9.82
CA GLU A 388 7.42 -17.14 9.98
C GLU A 388 6.06 -17.44 9.34
N SER A 389 5.36 -18.43 9.89
CA SER A 389 4.13 -18.96 9.30
C SER A 389 2.88 -18.57 10.05
N LEU A 390 1.80 -18.39 9.29
CA LEU A 390 0.45 -18.19 9.78
C LEU A 390 -0.33 -19.49 9.59
N TYR A 391 -1.06 -19.87 10.64
CA TYR A 391 -1.86 -21.10 10.69
C TYR A 391 -3.34 -20.74 10.71
N PHE A 392 -4.13 -21.43 9.89
CA PHE A 392 -5.56 -21.21 9.78
C PHE A 392 -6.28 -22.55 9.93
N THR A 393 -7.08 -22.67 10.99
CA THR A 393 -7.86 -23.87 11.27
C THR A 393 -9.01 -24.00 10.28
N TYR A 394 -9.17 -25.18 9.69
CA TYR A 394 -10.26 -25.45 8.76
C TYR A 394 -11.63 -25.24 9.40
N ILE A 395 -12.59 -24.66 8.67
CA ILE A 395 -13.96 -24.31 9.12
C ILE A 395 -14.01 -23.15 10.13
N GLU A 396 -12.98 -22.94 10.94
CA GLU A 396 -12.94 -21.82 11.89
C GLU A 396 -12.38 -20.54 11.25
N ASN A 397 -11.23 -20.65 10.58
CA ASN A 397 -10.50 -19.50 10.05
C ASN A 397 -10.36 -19.51 8.53
N VAL A 398 -10.60 -20.66 7.90
CA VAL A 398 -10.44 -20.84 6.45
C VAL A 398 -11.48 -21.80 5.89
N LEU A 399 -12.10 -21.40 4.79
CA LEU A 399 -13.20 -22.12 4.16
C LEU A 399 -12.85 -22.45 2.71
N TYR A 400 -12.77 -23.74 2.42
CA TYR A 400 -12.45 -24.26 1.11
C TYR A 400 -12.89 -25.72 0.99
N LYS A 401 -12.80 -26.31 -0.22
CA LYS A 401 -13.10 -27.73 -0.44
C LYS A 401 -11.82 -28.56 -0.27
N PRO A 402 -11.73 -29.48 0.71
CA PRO A 402 -10.51 -30.26 0.97
C PRO A 402 -9.99 -31.03 -0.24
N ASN A 403 -10.87 -31.52 -1.12
CA ASN A 403 -10.44 -32.25 -2.32
C ASN A 403 -9.69 -31.39 -3.35
N LEU A 404 -9.63 -30.06 -3.19
CA LEU A 404 -8.92 -29.14 -4.07
C LEU A 404 -7.50 -28.79 -3.57
N GLN A 405 -7.07 -29.26 -2.39
CA GLN A 405 -5.76 -28.96 -1.81
C GLN A 405 -4.61 -29.17 -2.80
N ASN A 406 -4.56 -30.32 -3.46
CA ASN A 406 -3.48 -30.65 -4.39
C ASN A 406 -3.45 -29.73 -5.61
N ILE A 407 -4.62 -29.30 -6.10
CA ILE A 407 -4.73 -28.37 -7.24
C ILE A 407 -4.20 -27.01 -6.81
N MET A 408 -4.65 -26.48 -5.67
CA MET A 408 -4.18 -25.21 -5.14
C MET A 408 -2.67 -25.25 -4.85
N LEU A 409 -2.20 -26.30 -4.17
CA LEU A 409 -0.79 -26.45 -3.81
C LEU A 409 0.11 -26.49 -5.06
N LYS A 410 -0.27 -27.28 -6.07
CA LYS A 410 0.48 -27.35 -7.33
C LYS A 410 0.50 -25.99 -8.03
N TYR A 411 -0.66 -25.36 -8.18
CA TYR A 411 -0.79 -24.08 -8.85
C TYR A 411 0.07 -22.99 -8.20
N ASN A 412 -0.03 -22.84 -6.88
CA ASN A 412 0.73 -21.83 -6.14
C ASN A 412 2.25 -22.10 -6.14
N LYS A 413 2.66 -23.37 -6.13
CA LYS A 413 4.09 -23.73 -6.30
C LYS A 413 4.59 -23.35 -7.69
N ASP A 414 3.83 -23.66 -8.74
CA ASP A 414 4.20 -23.33 -10.12
C ASP A 414 4.30 -21.80 -10.32
N LEU A 415 3.41 -21.02 -9.71
CA LEU A 415 3.48 -19.56 -9.68
C LEU A 415 4.80 -19.06 -9.06
N LEU A 416 5.26 -19.65 -7.95
CA LEU A 416 6.51 -19.23 -7.30
C LEU A 416 7.76 -19.72 -8.03
N TYR A 417 7.73 -20.92 -8.61
CA TYR A 417 8.85 -21.43 -9.42
C TYR A 417 9.12 -20.54 -10.62
N SER A 418 8.07 -20.09 -11.32
CA SER A 418 8.22 -19.17 -12.45
C SER A 418 8.77 -17.79 -12.07
N LYS A 419 8.83 -17.44 -10.78
CA LYS A 419 9.39 -16.18 -10.26
C LYS A 419 10.85 -16.26 -9.84
N ASN A 420 11.33 -17.46 -9.52
CA ASN A 420 12.70 -17.70 -9.05
C ASN A 420 13.62 -18.26 -10.16
N GLY A 421 13.11 -18.36 -11.39
CA GLY A 421 13.81 -18.85 -12.57
C GLY A 421 14.43 -17.76 -13.43
#